data_AF-A0A9D3X848-F1
#
_entry.id   AF-A0A9D3X848-F1
#
_cell.length_a   1.000
_cell.length_b   1.000
_cell.length_c   1.000
_cell.angle_alpha   90.00
_cell.angle_beta   90.00
_cell.angle_gamma   90.00
#
_symmetry.space_group_name_H-M   'P 1'
#
loop_
_entity.id
_entity.type
_entity.pdbx_description
1 polymer ?
#
loop_
_entity_poly.entity_id
_entity_poly.type
_entity_poly.pdbx_seq_one_letter_code
_entity_poly.pdbx_strand_id
1 'polypeptide(L)'
;MLCSWLATCLTARAELGRTEPFGGSWARLPGERPWPRLTKHTKFVRDMIREVCGFAPYEKRAMELLKVSKDKRALKFIKKRVGTHIRAKRKREELSNVLAAMRKAAAKKD
;
A
#
# COMPACT_ATOMS: atom_id res chain seq x y z
N MET A 1 43.97 1.07 -34.97
CA MET A 1 44.33 1.71 -33.68
C MET A 1 43.13 2.18 -32.84
N LEU A 2 41.89 1.79 -33.14
CA LEU A 2 40.72 2.02 -32.26
C LEU A 2 40.35 0.80 -31.38
N CYS A 3 41.02 -0.34 -31.55
CA CYS A 3 40.74 -1.56 -30.77
C CYS A 3 41.39 -1.60 -29.38
N SER A 4 42.32 -0.69 -29.07
CA SER A 4 43.02 -0.67 -27.77
C SER A 4 42.25 0.04 -26.66
N TRP A 5 41.29 0.92 -26.98
CA TRP A 5 40.46 1.62 -25.98
C TRP A 5 39.23 0.82 -25.53
N LEU A 6 38.71 -0.08 -26.38
CA LEU A 6 37.63 -0.99 -26.00
C LEU A 6 38.10 -2.11 -25.07
N ALA A 7 39.39 -2.46 -25.11
CA ALA A 7 39.98 -3.48 -24.24
C ALA A 7 40.16 -3.00 -22.78
N THR A 8 40.41 -1.71 -22.54
CA THR A 8 40.54 -1.15 -21.18
C THR A 8 39.19 -0.88 -20.51
N CYS A 9 38.14 -0.64 -21.29
CA CYS A 9 36.79 -0.44 -20.74
C CYS A 9 36.11 -1.77 -20.35
N LEU A 10 36.48 -2.89 -20.97
CA LEU A 10 35.96 -4.22 -20.63
C LEU A 10 36.66 -4.83 -19.40
N THR A 11 37.92 -4.49 -19.13
CA THR A 11 38.63 -4.90 -17.91
C THR A 11 38.24 -4.06 -16.68
N ALA A 12 37.81 -2.81 -16.84
CA ALA A 12 37.30 -1.98 -15.73
C ALA A 12 35.82 -2.26 -15.36
N ARG A 13 35.14 -3.16 -16.08
CA ARG A 13 33.77 -3.61 -15.76
C ARG A 13 33.74 -5.01 -15.13
N ALA A 14 34.87 -5.47 -14.62
CA ALA A 14 35.04 -6.79 -14.00
C ALA A 14 35.34 -6.75 -12.49
N GLU A 15 35.25 -5.58 -11.82
CA GLU A 15 35.67 -5.44 -10.41
C GLU A 15 34.64 -4.77 -9.47
N LEU A 16 33.34 -4.83 -9.76
CA LEU A 16 32.32 -4.50 -8.75
C LEU A 16 31.19 -5.53 -8.75
N GLY A 17 31.51 -6.73 -8.25
CA GLY A 17 30.50 -7.69 -7.84
C GLY A 17 30.90 -9.15 -8.02
N ARG A 18 31.45 -9.74 -6.94
CA ARG A 18 31.15 -11.11 -6.46
C ARG A 18 32.11 -11.47 -5.32
N THR A 19 31.69 -11.18 -4.09
CA THR A 19 32.02 -12.03 -2.96
C THR A 19 30.72 -12.69 -2.53
N GLU A 20 30.48 -13.90 -3.03
CA GLU A 20 29.42 -14.78 -2.56
C GLU A 20 29.78 -15.24 -1.14
N PRO A 21 28.96 -14.99 -0.11
CA PRO A 21 29.06 -15.73 1.13
C PRO A 21 28.32 -17.06 0.96
N PHE A 22 29.01 -18.11 0.51
CA PHE A 22 28.52 -19.48 0.64
C PHE A 22 28.75 -19.97 2.07
N GLY A 23 27.72 -19.83 2.90
CA GLY A 23 27.71 -20.28 4.29
C GLY A 23 26.38 -19.97 4.94
N GLY A 24 25.35 -20.73 4.61
CA GLY A 24 23.99 -20.52 5.10
C GLY A 24 23.87 -20.64 6.61
N SER A 25 23.30 -19.63 7.25
CA SER A 25 21.91 -19.74 7.69
C SER A 25 21.32 -18.33 7.71
N TRP A 26 20.42 -18.03 6.78
CA TRP A 26 19.48 -16.92 6.96
C TRP A 26 18.42 -17.37 7.97
N ALA A 27 18.87 -17.73 9.17
CA ALA A 27 17.98 -17.87 10.30
C ALA A 27 17.32 -16.50 10.47
N ARG A 28 15.99 -16.48 10.34
CA ARG A 28 15.16 -15.32 10.70
C ARG A 28 15.56 -14.90 12.11
N LEU A 29 16.23 -13.76 12.24
CA LEU A 29 16.67 -13.23 13.52
C LEU A 29 15.45 -13.17 14.48
N PRO A 30 15.50 -13.82 15.66
CA PRO A 30 14.45 -13.70 16.66
C PRO A 30 14.44 -12.26 17.17
N GLY A 31 13.47 -11.46 16.73
CA GLY A 31 13.38 -10.06 17.15
C GLY A 31 12.85 -9.08 16.10
N GLU A 32 12.78 -9.48 14.83
CA GLU A 32 11.99 -8.71 13.86
C GLU A 32 10.51 -8.87 14.21
N ARG A 33 9.91 -7.86 14.88
CA ARG A 33 8.47 -7.81 15.07
C ARG A 33 7.83 -7.95 13.68
N PRO A 34 7.16 -9.08 13.38
CA PRO A 34 6.48 -9.19 12.10
C PRO A 34 5.45 -8.06 12.09
N TRP A 35 5.47 -7.26 11.01
CA TRP A 35 4.44 -6.24 10.79
C TRP A 35 3.06 -6.84 11.13
N PRO A 36 2.20 -6.11 11.86
CA PRO A 36 0.97 -6.69 12.41
C PRO A 36 0.16 -7.35 11.30
N ARG A 37 0.19 -8.68 11.26
CA ARG A 37 -0.60 -9.46 10.32
C ARG A 37 -2.03 -9.49 10.85
N LEU A 38 -2.97 -9.16 9.97
CA LEU A 38 -4.38 -9.28 10.29
C LEU A 38 -4.74 -10.76 10.50
N THR A 39 -4.91 -11.16 11.75
CA THR A 39 -5.40 -12.49 12.14
C THR A 39 -6.89 -12.62 11.82
N LYS A 40 -7.41 -13.86 11.68
CA LYS A 40 -8.82 -14.11 11.37
C LYS A 40 -9.76 -13.43 12.39
N HIS A 41 -9.43 -13.54 13.68
CA HIS A 41 -10.19 -12.92 14.76
C HIS A 41 -10.19 -11.38 14.68
N THR A 42 -9.05 -10.75 14.44
CA THR A 42 -8.97 -9.27 14.39
C THR A 42 -9.68 -8.67 13.17
N LYS A 43 -9.82 -9.42 12.06
CA LYS A 43 -10.64 -9.00 10.92
C LYS A 43 -12.12 -9.00 11.29
N PHE A 44 -12.62 -10.10 11.86
CA PHE A 44 -14.02 -10.25 12.28
C PHE A 44 -14.46 -9.13 13.24
N VAL A 45 -13.63 -8.86 14.27
CA VAL A 45 -13.92 -7.79 15.23
C VAL A 45 -13.94 -6.41 14.56
N ARG A 46 -13.03 -6.13 13.61
CA ARG A 46 -12.98 -4.83 12.90
C ARG A 46 -14.16 -4.63 11.96
N ASP A 47 -14.66 -5.70 11.35
CA ASP A 47 -15.82 -5.63 10.46
C ASP A 47 -17.10 -5.40 11.26
N MET A 48 -17.29 -6.09 12.40
CA MET A 48 -18.39 -5.84 13.34
C MET A 48 -18.41 -4.38 13.85
N ILE A 49 -17.26 -3.84 14.26
CA ILE A 49 -17.18 -2.44 14.74
C ILE A 49 -17.59 -1.43 13.65
N ARG A 50 -17.27 -1.70 12.39
CA ARG A 50 -17.64 -0.80 11.26
C ARG A 50 -19.14 -0.80 10.99
N GLU A 51 -19.81 -1.92 11.21
CA GLU A 51 -21.28 -2.01 11.10
C GLU A 51 -21.96 -1.22 12.22
N VAL A 52 -21.45 -1.31 13.46
CA VAL A 52 -22.05 -0.61 14.61
C VAL A 52 -21.74 0.89 14.62
N CYS A 53 -20.47 1.28 14.43
CA CYS A 53 -20.03 2.67 14.60
C CYS A 53 -20.21 3.52 13.33
N GLY A 54 -20.38 2.89 12.16
CA GLY A 54 -20.52 3.57 10.88
C GLY A 54 -19.29 4.40 10.48
N PHE A 55 -19.50 5.40 9.62
CA PHE A 55 -18.44 6.27 9.08
C PHE A 55 -18.37 7.62 9.79
N ALA A 56 -17.15 8.13 9.97
CA ALA A 56 -16.93 9.46 10.52
C ALA A 56 -17.33 10.57 9.51
N PRO A 57 -17.63 11.80 9.96
CA PRO A 57 -18.11 12.87 9.07
C PRO A 57 -17.11 13.26 7.96
N TYR A 58 -15.80 13.12 8.21
CA TYR A 58 -14.78 13.35 7.17
C TYR A 58 -14.74 12.23 6.12
N GLU A 59 -15.10 11.00 6.49
CA GLU A 59 -15.17 9.83 5.59
C GLU A 59 -16.39 9.93 4.69
N LYS A 60 -17.53 10.37 5.23
CA LYS A 60 -18.75 10.66 4.47
C LYS A 60 -18.51 11.69 3.37
N ARG A 61 -17.87 12.83 3.72
CA ARG A 61 -17.49 13.86 2.74
C ARG A 61 -16.48 13.35 1.70
N ALA A 62 -15.57 12.46 2.08
CA ALA A 62 -14.63 11.85 1.14
C ALA A 62 -15.34 10.87 0.18
N MET A 63 -16.33 10.10 0.64
CA MET A 63 -17.16 9.25 -0.21
C MET A 63 -17.96 10.04 -1.23
N GLU A 64 -18.53 11.19 -0.85
CA GLU A 64 -19.22 12.09 -1.78
C GLU A 64 -18.28 12.57 -2.90
N LEU A 65 -17.06 12.99 -2.56
CA LEU A 65 -16.07 13.41 -3.55
C LEU A 65 -15.63 12.28 -4.49
N LEU A 66 -15.57 11.04 -3.99
CA LEU A 66 -15.24 9.85 -4.79
C LEU A 66 -16.39 9.40 -5.69
N LYS A 67 -17.65 9.62 -5.31
CA LYS A 67 -18.81 9.39 -6.18
C LYS A 67 -18.79 10.28 -7.41
N VAL A 68 -18.38 11.53 -7.25
CA VAL A 68 -18.26 12.54 -8.33
C VAL A 68 -16.91 12.41 -9.07
N SER A 69 -16.17 11.31 -8.88
CA SER A 69 -14.88 11.01 -9.53
C SER A 69 -13.79 12.11 -9.39
N LYS A 70 -13.91 13.01 -8.39
CA LYS A 70 -12.94 14.08 -8.12
C LYS A 70 -11.79 13.59 -7.23
N ASP A 71 -11.06 12.58 -7.70
CA ASP A 71 -10.02 11.88 -6.95
C ASP A 71 -8.89 12.77 -6.41
N LYS A 72 -8.40 13.69 -7.24
CA LYS A 72 -7.32 14.63 -6.86
C LYS A 72 -7.79 15.59 -5.76
N ARG A 73 -9.08 15.95 -5.74
CA ARG A 73 -9.69 16.78 -4.69
C ARG A 73 -9.91 15.96 -3.42
N ALA A 74 -10.37 14.71 -3.54
CA ALA A 74 -10.50 13.78 -2.42
C ALA A 74 -9.16 13.53 -1.72
N LEU A 75 -8.08 13.29 -2.47
CA LEU A 75 -6.73 13.12 -1.93
C LEU A 75 -6.24 14.36 -1.19
N LYS A 76 -6.47 15.57 -1.73
CA LYS A 76 -6.14 16.82 -1.04
C LYS A 76 -6.95 17.00 0.25
N PHE A 77 -8.24 16.63 0.25
CA PHE A 77 -9.09 16.71 1.43
C PHE A 77 -8.65 15.74 2.53
N ILE A 78 -8.40 14.48 2.19
CA ILE A 78 -7.92 13.45 3.13
C ILE A 78 -6.53 13.81 3.65
N LYS A 79 -5.61 14.28 2.79
CA LYS A 79 -4.27 14.74 3.22
C LYS A 79 -4.37 15.88 4.25
N LYS A 80 -5.28 16.84 4.07
CA LYS A 80 -5.51 17.92 5.05
C LYS A 80 -5.98 17.41 6.42
N ARG A 81 -6.61 16.23 6.49
CA ARG A 81 -7.12 15.64 7.75
C ARG A 81 -6.15 14.64 8.39
N VAL A 82 -5.49 13.82 7.57
CA VAL A 82 -4.62 12.70 8.02
C VAL A 82 -3.13 13.10 8.02
N GLY A 83 -2.78 14.21 7.36
CA GLY A 83 -1.44 14.79 7.30
C GLY A 83 -0.57 14.20 6.19
N THR A 84 -0.28 12.90 6.25
CA THR A 84 0.67 12.25 5.33
C THR A 84 0.03 11.69 4.07
N HIS A 85 0.77 11.72 2.95
CA HIS A 85 0.27 11.24 1.66
C HIS A 85 0.08 9.71 1.61
N ILE A 86 0.94 8.96 2.30
CA ILE A 86 0.88 7.49 2.36
C ILE A 86 -0.42 7.03 3.05
N ARG A 87 -0.76 7.65 4.19
CA ARG A 87 -2.00 7.34 4.90
C ARG A 87 -3.23 7.80 4.12
N ALA A 88 -3.14 8.92 3.41
CA ALA A 88 -4.23 9.41 2.57
C ALA A 88 -4.53 8.46 1.39
N LYS A 89 -3.51 7.88 0.75
CA LYS A 89 -3.67 6.84 -0.28
C LYS A 89 -4.37 5.61 0.29
N ARG A 90 -3.89 5.11 1.44
CA ARG A 90 -4.53 3.98 2.14
C ARG A 90 -6.01 4.24 2.45
N LYS A 91 -6.32 5.44 2.94
CA LYS A 91 -7.71 5.84 3.23
C LYS A 91 -8.57 5.98 1.98
N ARG A 92 -8.01 6.45 0.86
CA ARG A 92 -8.72 6.46 -0.42
C ARG A 92 -9.06 5.03 -0.87
N GLU A 93 -8.11 4.11 -0.80
CA GLU A 93 -8.31 2.71 -1.17
C GLU A 93 -9.39 2.05 -0.30
N GLU A 94 -9.38 2.28 1.01
CA GLU A 94 -10.44 1.83 1.93
C GLU A 94 -11.83 2.33 1.50
N LEU A 95 -11.97 3.63 1.21
CA LEU A 95 -13.26 4.22 0.82
C LEU A 95 -13.71 3.77 -0.58
N SER A 96 -12.78 3.59 -1.51
CA SER A 96 -13.07 3.04 -2.83
C SER A 96 -13.59 1.60 -2.74
N ASN A 97 -13.01 0.78 -1.86
CA ASN A 97 -13.46 -0.60 -1.62
C ASN A 97 -14.87 -0.64 -1.02
N VAL A 98 -15.18 0.26 -0.07
CA VAL A 98 -16.54 0.40 0.49
C VAL A 98 -17.55 0.75 -0.59
N LEU A 99 -17.26 1.75 -1.44
CA LEU A 99 -18.17 2.13 -2.53
C LEU A 99 -18.38 1.00 -3.53
N ALA A 100 -17.34 0.23 -3.85
CA ALA A 100 -17.45 -0.95 -4.70
C ALA A 100 -18.31 -2.05 -4.06
N ALA A 101 -18.17 -2.29 -2.76
CA ALA A 101 -19.00 -3.25 -2.02
C ALA A 101 -20.48 -2.80 -1.99
N MET A 102 -20.74 -1.51 -1.76
CA MET A 102 -22.10 -0.96 -1.78
C MET A 102 -22.76 -1.10 -3.15
N ARG A 103 -22.02 -0.82 -4.25
CA ARG A 103 -22.52 -1.00 -5.63
C ARG A 103 -22.86 -2.47 -5.92
N LYS A 104 -22.00 -3.41 -5.50
CA LYS A 104 -22.25 -4.85 -5.64
C LYS A 104 -23.44 -5.33 -4.82
N ALA A 105 -23.64 -4.79 -3.62
CA ALA A 105 -24.79 -5.13 -2.79
C ALA A 105 -26.10 -4.58 -3.37
N ALA A 106 -26.07 -3.39 -3.98
CA ALA A 106 -27.24 -2.83 -4.66
C ALA A 106 -27.65 -3.67 -5.88
N ALA A 107 -26.70 -4.07 -6.72
CA ALA A 107 -26.94 -4.87 -7.93
C ALA A 107 -27.43 -6.32 -7.68
N LYS A 108 -27.43 -6.79 -6.43
CA LYS A 108 -27.96 -8.11 -6.04
C LYS A 108 -29.39 -8.04 -5.46
N LYS A 109 -29.93 -6.84 -5.29
CA LYS A 109 -31.27 -6.61 -4.75
C LYS A 109 -32.34 -6.50 -5.84
N ASP A 110 -31.92 -6.56 -7.11
CA ASP A 110 -32.75 -6.77 -8.29
C ASP A 110 -32.81 -8.27 -8.61
#